data_AF-A0A2D5AEX1-F1
#
_entry.id   AF-A0A2D5AEX1-F1
#
_cell.length_a   1.000
_cell.length_b   1.000
_cell.length_c   1.000
_cell.angle_alpha   90.00
_cell.angle_beta   90.00
_cell.angle_gamma   90.00
#
_symmetry.space_group_name_H-M   'P 1'
#
loop_
_entity.id
_entity.type
_entity.pdbx_description
1 polymer ?
#
loop_
_entity_poly.entity_id
_entity_poly.type
_entity_poly.pdbx_seq_one_letter_code
_entity_poly.pdbx_strand_id
1 'polypeptide(L)'
;MKEVLSNVAEFHTAFRIPNADAPHASLTREEALLRHRLMAEENDEYLEAANNGDIVEVADALGDQLYILAGTMMRHGMQDVIAKVFREIQASNMSKLGADGQPVLREDGKVLKGPNYFRPNIAAILEADAQARTQAPAAAPVDKLVWSVRNEPASLDRLAHTELIAETADLEDGAPLAV
;
A
#
# COMPACT_ATOMS: atom_id res chain seq x y z
N MET A 1 2.00 -3.69 3.26
CA MET A 1 1.90 -2.69 2.16
C MET A 1 3.22 -2.47 1.43
N LYS A 2 4.33 -2.20 2.14
CA LYS A 2 5.65 -2.01 1.50
C LYS A 2 6.09 -3.21 0.67
N GLU A 3 5.94 -4.42 1.21
CA GLU A 3 6.26 -5.67 0.52
C GLU A 3 5.45 -5.83 -0.78
N VAL A 4 4.12 -5.74 -0.71
CA VAL A 4 3.22 -5.81 -1.87
C VAL A 4 3.65 -4.84 -2.98
N LEU A 5 3.84 -3.56 -2.64
CA LEU A 5 4.25 -2.55 -3.62
C LEU A 5 5.65 -2.83 -4.20
N SER A 6 6.57 -3.35 -3.38
CA SER A 6 7.92 -3.73 -3.82
C SER A 6 7.90 -4.89 -4.81
N ASN A 7 7.12 -5.94 -4.53
CA ASN A 7 6.99 -7.10 -5.41
C ASN A 7 6.37 -6.71 -6.76
N VAL A 8 5.36 -5.83 -6.75
CA VAL A 8 4.75 -5.31 -7.98
C VAL A 8 5.70 -4.38 -8.73
N ALA A 9 6.51 -3.59 -8.04
CA ALA A 9 7.54 -2.74 -8.66
C ALA A 9 8.61 -3.59 -9.38
N GLU A 10 9.02 -4.71 -8.78
CA GLU A 10 9.93 -5.69 -9.39
C GLU A 10 9.30 -6.30 -10.64
N PHE A 11 8.04 -6.76 -10.56
CA PHE A 11 7.31 -7.27 -11.72
C PHE A 11 7.22 -6.22 -12.84
N HIS A 12 6.81 -5.00 -12.53
CA HIS A 12 6.78 -3.91 -13.52
C HIS A 12 8.14 -3.69 -14.17
N THR A 13 9.23 -3.74 -13.40
CA THR A 13 10.59 -3.64 -13.93
C THR A 13 10.93 -4.79 -14.88
N ALA A 14 10.66 -6.02 -14.49
CA ALA A 14 10.90 -7.21 -15.30
C ALA A 14 10.11 -7.21 -16.62
N PHE A 15 8.85 -6.74 -16.57
CA PHE A 15 7.93 -6.70 -17.71
C PHE A 15 7.92 -5.35 -18.44
N ARG A 16 8.84 -4.43 -18.10
CA ARG A 16 8.99 -3.10 -18.73
C ARG A 16 7.71 -2.25 -18.67
N ILE A 17 6.93 -2.41 -17.61
CA ILE A 17 5.79 -1.57 -17.28
C ILE A 17 6.33 -0.35 -16.49
N PRO A 18 6.02 0.88 -16.89
CA PRO A 18 6.56 2.06 -16.21
C PRO A 18 5.99 2.22 -14.80
N ASN A 19 6.83 2.62 -13.85
CA ASN A 19 6.42 3.13 -12.53
C ASN A 19 6.54 4.66 -12.53
N ALA A 20 5.72 5.35 -11.74
CA ALA A 20 5.86 6.79 -11.56
C ALA A 20 6.57 7.10 -10.24
N ASP A 21 7.47 8.09 -10.26
CA ASP A 21 8.28 8.45 -9.08
C ASP A 21 7.56 9.42 -8.13
N ALA A 22 6.44 10.02 -8.59
CA ALA A 22 5.65 10.97 -7.81
C ALA A 22 4.15 10.86 -8.15
N PRO A 23 3.26 11.20 -7.18
CA PRO A 23 1.82 11.23 -7.39
C PRO A 23 1.40 12.05 -8.62
N HIS A 24 0.63 11.44 -9.53
CA HIS A 24 0.07 12.16 -10.69
C HIS A 24 -1.25 11.54 -11.18
N ALA A 25 -2.02 12.32 -11.95
CA ALA A 25 -3.29 11.91 -12.55
C ALA A 25 -3.24 11.79 -14.09
N SER A 26 -2.04 11.81 -14.67
CA SER A 26 -1.84 11.97 -16.12
C SER A 26 -1.62 10.65 -16.88
N LEU A 27 -2.30 9.58 -16.51
CA LEU A 27 -2.37 8.39 -17.36
C LEU A 27 -3.11 8.73 -18.67
N THR A 28 -2.75 8.07 -19.76
CA THR A 28 -3.54 8.14 -20.98
C THR A 28 -4.93 7.53 -20.76
N ARG A 29 -5.89 7.89 -21.61
CA ARG A 29 -7.24 7.31 -21.56
C ARG A 29 -7.21 5.79 -21.71
N GLU A 30 -6.34 5.26 -22.57
CA GLU A 30 -6.20 3.82 -22.81
C GLU A 30 -5.65 3.10 -21.57
N GLU A 31 -4.64 3.67 -20.91
CA GLU A 31 -4.10 3.12 -19.65
C GLU A 31 -5.15 3.13 -18.53
N ALA A 32 -5.90 4.22 -18.38
CA ALA A 32 -6.97 4.31 -17.39
C ALA A 32 -8.07 3.26 -17.66
N LEU A 33 -8.46 3.07 -18.93
CA LEU A 33 -9.42 2.04 -19.33
C LEU A 33 -8.89 0.63 -19.11
N LEU A 34 -7.62 0.37 -19.42
CA LEU A 34 -7.00 -0.92 -19.15
C LEU A 34 -7.06 -1.27 -17.67
N ARG A 35 -6.67 -0.34 -16.79
CA ARG A 35 -6.73 -0.53 -15.34
C ARG A 35 -8.14 -0.79 -14.84
N HIS A 36 -9.11 0.00 -15.32
CA HIS A 36 -10.52 -0.22 -14.99
C HIS A 36 -10.99 -1.62 -15.39
N ARG A 37 -10.67 -2.07 -16.62
CA ARG A 37 -11.08 -3.41 -17.08
C ARG A 37 -10.48 -4.52 -16.24
N LEU A 38 -9.17 -4.46 -15.95
CA LEU A 38 -8.51 -5.47 -15.11
C LEU A 38 -9.16 -5.53 -13.72
N MET A 39 -9.39 -4.39 -13.07
CA MET A 39 -10.08 -4.39 -11.77
C MET A 39 -11.51 -4.91 -11.83
N ALA A 40 -12.22 -4.72 -12.95
CA ALA A 40 -13.58 -5.25 -13.12
C ALA A 40 -13.57 -6.78 -13.29
N GLU A 41 -12.61 -7.30 -14.04
CA GLU A 41 -12.40 -8.74 -14.26
C GLU A 41 -12.18 -9.47 -12.92
N GLU A 42 -11.20 -9.03 -12.11
CA GLU A 42 -10.95 -9.64 -10.79
C GLU A 42 -12.12 -9.50 -9.80
N ASN A 43 -12.98 -8.50 -10.01
CA ASN A 43 -14.17 -8.30 -9.18
C ASN A 43 -15.30 -9.27 -9.55
N ASP A 44 -15.43 -9.61 -10.82
CA ASP A 44 -16.39 -10.61 -11.29
C ASP A 44 -15.96 -12.02 -10.83
N GLU A 45 -14.66 -12.34 -10.90
CA GLU A 45 -14.11 -13.61 -10.40
C GLU A 45 -14.30 -13.78 -8.89
N TYR A 46 -14.02 -12.74 -8.10
CA TYR A 46 -14.31 -12.73 -6.66
C TYR A 46 -15.80 -13.01 -6.38
N LEU A 47 -16.71 -12.37 -7.13
CA LEU A 47 -18.14 -12.55 -6.92
C LEU A 47 -18.59 -13.99 -7.21
N GLU A 48 -18.07 -14.59 -8.28
CA GLU A 48 -18.32 -15.99 -8.60
C GLU A 48 -17.81 -16.91 -7.50
N ALA A 49 -16.54 -16.77 -7.10
CA ALA A 49 -15.92 -17.59 -6.07
C ALA A 49 -16.66 -17.49 -4.72
N ALA A 50 -17.04 -16.28 -4.32
CA ALA A 50 -17.78 -16.04 -3.08
C ALA A 50 -19.17 -16.68 -3.10
N ASN A 51 -19.88 -16.61 -4.23
CA ASN A 51 -21.20 -17.24 -4.39
C ASN A 51 -21.13 -18.77 -4.40
N ASN A 52 -20.01 -19.32 -4.89
CA ASN A 52 -19.75 -20.76 -4.90
C ASN A 52 -19.24 -21.28 -3.55
N GLY A 53 -18.88 -20.39 -2.61
CA GLY A 53 -18.31 -20.77 -1.31
C GLY A 53 -16.91 -21.37 -1.42
N ASP A 54 -16.16 -21.03 -2.48
CA ASP A 54 -14.83 -21.56 -2.73
C ASP A 54 -13.76 -20.65 -2.12
N ILE A 55 -13.21 -21.05 -0.98
CA ILE A 55 -12.22 -20.24 -0.26
C ILE A 55 -10.88 -20.12 -1.00
N VAL A 56 -10.53 -21.10 -1.85
CA VAL A 56 -9.27 -21.07 -2.60
C VAL A 56 -9.37 -20.02 -3.69
N GLU A 57 -10.43 -20.07 -4.49
CA GLU A 57 -10.68 -19.09 -5.56
C GLU A 57 -10.97 -17.69 -4.98
N VAL A 58 -11.61 -17.59 -3.80
CA VAL A 58 -11.74 -16.30 -3.09
C VAL A 58 -10.38 -15.74 -2.71
N ALA A 59 -9.47 -16.57 -2.20
CA ALA A 59 -8.12 -16.12 -1.83
C ALA A 59 -7.32 -15.68 -3.06
N ASP A 60 -7.47 -16.39 -4.18
CA ASP A 60 -6.83 -16.06 -5.46
C ASP A 60 -7.32 -14.70 -5.98
N ALA A 61 -8.64 -14.55 -6.16
CA ALA A 61 -9.24 -13.31 -6.66
C ALA A 61 -8.96 -12.09 -5.76
N LEU A 62 -8.96 -12.25 -4.43
CA LEU A 62 -8.58 -11.17 -3.52
C LEU A 62 -7.08 -10.81 -3.63
N GLY A 63 -6.22 -11.81 -3.86
CA GLY A 63 -4.80 -11.62 -4.15
C GLY A 63 -4.58 -10.83 -5.44
N ASP A 64 -5.28 -11.19 -6.51
CA ASP A 64 -5.17 -10.52 -7.80
C ASP A 64 -5.75 -9.11 -7.78
N GLN A 65 -6.88 -8.88 -7.09
CA GLN A 65 -7.37 -7.53 -6.82
C GLN A 65 -6.33 -6.65 -6.14
N LEU A 66 -5.65 -7.18 -5.11
CA LEU A 66 -4.57 -6.46 -4.43
C LEU A 66 -3.40 -6.18 -5.39
N TYR A 67 -3.04 -7.14 -6.23
CA TYR A 67 -1.94 -7.01 -7.19
C TYR A 67 -2.22 -5.94 -8.25
N ILE A 68 -3.40 -5.97 -8.87
CA ILE A 68 -3.84 -4.99 -9.87
C ILE A 68 -3.98 -3.59 -9.26
N LEU A 69 -4.52 -3.50 -8.04
CA LEU A 69 -4.63 -2.24 -7.31
C LEU A 69 -3.25 -1.68 -6.98
N ALA A 70 -2.33 -2.50 -6.49
CA ALA A 70 -0.95 -2.10 -6.22
C ALA A 70 -0.24 -1.63 -7.49
N GLY A 71 -0.39 -2.34 -8.62
CA GLY A 71 0.15 -1.89 -9.91
C GLY A 71 -0.44 -0.55 -10.36
N THR A 72 -1.71 -0.30 -10.03
CA THR A 72 -2.37 0.99 -10.28
C THR A 72 -1.81 2.10 -9.40
N MET A 73 -1.56 1.83 -8.12
CA MET A 73 -0.87 2.77 -7.22
C MET A 73 0.52 3.12 -7.76
N MET A 74 1.30 2.14 -8.21
CA MET A 74 2.63 2.33 -8.78
C MET A 74 2.61 3.19 -10.06
N ARG A 75 1.62 2.98 -10.94
CA ARG A 75 1.49 3.78 -12.17
C ARG A 75 0.96 5.18 -11.93
N HIS A 76 0.42 5.47 -10.75
CA HIS A 76 0.09 6.83 -10.30
C HIS A 76 1.15 7.44 -9.38
N GLY A 77 2.24 6.73 -9.05
CA GLY A 77 3.30 7.23 -8.18
C GLY A 77 2.89 7.36 -6.72
N MET A 78 1.93 6.55 -6.28
CA MET A 78 1.31 6.65 -4.96
C MET A 78 2.02 5.81 -3.88
N GLN A 79 3.08 5.08 -4.22
CA GLN A 79 3.73 4.08 -3.36
C GLN A 79 4.14 4.58 -1.97
N ASP A 80 4.59 5.84 -1.86
CA ASP A 80 5.04 6.40 -0.58
C ASP A 80 3.93 7.13 0.21
N VAL A 81 2.82 7.47 -0.46
CA VAL A 81 1.75 8.31 0.11
C VAL A 81 0.47 7.53 0.38
N ILE A 82 0.24 6.41 -0.31
CA ILE A 82 -1.03 5.66 -0.25
C ILE A 82 -1.34 5.16 1.17
N ALA A 83 -0.32 4.77 1.93
CA ALA A 83 -0.50 4.37 3.33
C ALA A 83 -0.97 5.55 4.21
N LYS A 84 -0.55 6.79 3.92
CA LYS A 84 -1.01 8.01 4.61
C LYS A 84 -2.47 8.30 4.24
N VAL A 85 -2.80 8.19 2.94
CA VAL A 85 -4.18 8.33 2.44
C VAL A 85 -5.11 7.32 3.12
N PHE A 86 -4.71 6.04 3.19
CA PHE A 86 -5.48 5.00 3.87
C PHE A 86 -5.72 5.32 5.35
N ARG A 87 -4.69 5.77 6.07
CA ARG A 87 -4.83 6.16 7.49
C ARG A 87 -5.80 7.32 7.69
N GLU A 88 -5.78 8.31 6.81
CA GLU A 88 -6.73 9.44 6.86
C GLU A 88 -8.17 9.00 6.59
N ILE A 89 -8.37 8.11 5.60
CA ILE A 89 -9.69 7.50 5.33
C ILE A 89 -10.16 6.70 6.54
N GLN A 90 -9.27 5.90 7.15
CA GLN A 90 -9.57 5.10 8.34
C GLN A 90 -9.97 5.99 9.52
N ALA A 91 -9.20 7.05 9.80
CA ALA A 91 -9.51 7.98 10.89
C ALA A 91 -10.89 8.64 10.68
N SER A 92 -11.19 9.08 9.46
CA SER A 92 -12.51 9.60 9.10
C SER A 92 -13.61 8.54 9.26
N ASN A 93 -13.37 7.28 8.88
CA ASN A 93 -14.35 6.21 9.05
C ASN A 93 -14.64 5.92 10.52
N MET A 94 -13.62 5.88 11.38
CA MET A 94 -13.79 5.69 12.82
C MET A 94 -14.47 6.90 13.48
N SER A 95 -14.32 8.11 12.93
CA SER A 95 -15.03 9.30 13.42
C SER A 95 -16.55 9.25 13.25
N LYS A 96 -17.06 8.28 12.48
CA LYS A 96 -18.51 8.07 12.26
C LYS A 96 -19.22 7.43 13.45
N LEU A 97 -18.49 6.90 14.43
CA LEU A 97 -19.09 6.31 15.62
C LEU A 97 -19.93 7.32 16.39
N GLY A 98 -20.99 6.83 17.03
CA GLY A 98 -21.85 7.57 17.94
C GLY A 98 -21.10 7.98 19.22
N ALA A 99 -21.76 8.78 20.05
CA ALA A 99 -21.19 9.22 21.33
C ALA A 99 -20.92 8.05 22.30
N ASP A 100 -21.56 6.91 22.08
CA ASP A 100 -21.41 5.65 22.81
C ASP A 100 -20.34 4.71 22.20
N GLY A 101 -19.66 5.14 21.14
CA GLY A 101 -18.68 4.33 20.42
C GLY A 101 -19.31 3.27 19.50
N GLN A 102 -20.63 3.28 19.29
CA GLN A 102 -21.31 2.33 18.41
C GLN A 102 -21.54 2.92 17.00
N PRO A 103 -21.62 2.08 15.95
CA PRO A 103 -21.99 2.55 14.63
C PRO A 103 -23.40 3.16 14.62
N VAL A 104 -23.54 4.36 14.07
CA VAL A 104 -24.87 4.94 13.80
C VAL A 104 -25.35 4.34 12.48
N LEU A 105 -26.38 3.48 12.51
CA LEU A 105 -26.85 2.76 11.32
C LEU A 105 -28.19 3.32 10.80
N ARG A 106 -28.35 3.30 9.47
CA ARG A 106 -29.66 3.40 8.81
C ARG A 106 -30.32 2.03 8.73
N GLU A 107 -31.62 1.98 8.45
CA GLU A 107 -32.41 0.75 8.28
C GLU A 107 -31.83 -0.24 7.27
N ASP A 108 -31.07 0.22 6.28
CA ASP A 108 -30.41 -0.64 5.28
C ASP A 108 -29.00 -1.10 5.69
N GLY A 109 -28.59 -0.86 6.95
CA GLY A 109 -27.27 -1.19 7.46
C GLY A 109 -26.17 -0.20 7.11
N LYS A 110 -26.49 0.92 6.41
CA LYS A 110 -25.50 1.94 6.07
C LYS A 110 -25.03 2.70 7.32
N VAL A 111 -23.71 2.78 7.50
CA VAL A 111 -23.09 3.62 8.54
C VAL A 111 -23.29 5.10 8.20
N LEU A 112 -23.95 5.81 9.12
CA LEU A 112 -24.20 7.25 9.12
C LEU A 112 -23.08 8.01 9.82
N LYS A 113 -23.11 9.35 9.73
CA LYS A 113 -22.11 10.22 10.33
C LYS A 113 -22.46 10.47 11.79
N GLY A 114 -21.58 10.05 12.69
CA GLY A 114 -21.63 10.40 14.11
C GLY A 114 -21.31 11.88 14.39
N PRO A 115 -21.44 12.31 15.67
CA PRO A 115 -21.28 13.71 16.07
C PRO A 115 -19.86 14.25 15.87
N ASN A 116 -18.86 13.36 15.92
CA ASN A 116 -17.44 13.71 15.77
C ASN A 116 -16.93 13.53 14.32
N TYR A 117 -17.84 13.32 13.36
CA TYR A 117 -17.47 13.05 11.98
C TYR A 117 -16.64 14.19 11.38
N PHE A 118 -15.54 13.82 10.73
CA PHE A 118 -14.81 14.71 9.83
C PHE A 118 -14.64 14.08 8.44
N ARG A 119 -14.58 14.94 7.42
CA ARG A 119 -14.26 14.52 6.05
C ARG A 119 -12.75 14.30 5.94
N PRO A 120 -12.26 13.21 5.31
CA PRO A 120 -10.83 12.98 5.16
C PRO A 120 -10.21 14.06 4.28
N ASN A 121 -9.10 14.63 4.72
CA ASN A 121 -8.39 15.69 3.99
C ASN A 121 -7.25 15.13 3.14
N ILE A 122 -7.60 14.47 2.05
CA ILE A 122 -6.63 13.85 1.14
C ILE A 122 -5.74 14.89 0.44
N ALA A 123 -6.28 16.08 0.16
CA ALA A 123 -5.52 17.17 -0.44
C ALA A 123 -4.33 17.58 0.43
N ALA A 124 -4.54 17.80 1.73
CA ALA A 124 -3.45 18.14 2.65
C ALA A 124 -2.39 17.04 2.74
N ILE A 125 -2.77 15.76 2.67
CA ILE A 125 -1.82 14.64 2.64
C ILE A 125 -0.94 14.69 1.39
N LEU A 126 -1.54 14.94 0.21
CA LEU A 126 -0.80 15.03 -1.05
C LEU A 126 0.10 16.28 -1.09
N GLU A 127 -0.38 17.42 -0.58
CA GLU A 127 0.42 18.66 -0.47
C GLU A 127 1.63 18.47 0.44
N ALA A 128 1.44 17.85 1.62
CA ALA A 128 2.53 17.54 2.54
C ALA A 128 3.56 16.57 1.91
N ASP A 129 3.09 15.58 1.13
CA ASP A 129 3.98 14.66 0.42
C ASP A 129 4.81 15.39 -0.65
N ALA A 130 4.19 16.26 -1.45
CA ALA A 130 4.87 17.06 -2.46
C ALA A 130 5.91 18.02 -1.85
N GLN A 131 5.58 18.66 -0.72
CA GLN A 131 6.52 19.52 0.02
C GLN A 131 7.72 18.72 0.55
N ALA A 132 7.48 17.55 1.15
CA ALA A 132 8.54 16.69 1.66
C ALA A 132 9.50 16.23 0.56
N ARG A 133 8.99 15.90 -0.64
CA ARG A 133 9.81 15.54 -1.81
C ARG A 133 10.67 16.70 -2.31
N THR A 134 10.18 17.94 -2.25
CA THR A 134 10.92 19.13 -2.69
C THR A 134 12.05 19.50 -1.72
N GLN A 135 11.89 19.16 -0.44
CA GLN A 135 12.87 19.47 0.62
C GLN A 135 13.88 18.33 0.84
N ALA A 136 13.68 17.17 0.21
CA ALA A 136 14.63 16.07 0.27
C ALA A 136 15.96 16.51 -0.37
N PRO A 137 17.12 16.33 0.29
CA PRO A 137 18.40 16.62 -0.33
C PRO A 137 18.54 15.80 -1.61
N ALA A 138 19.04 16.44 -2.68
CA ALA A 138 19.40 15.72 -3.90
C ALA A 138 20.25 14.50 -3.51
N ALA A 139 19.88 13.32 -4.02
CA ALA A 139 20.60 12.09 -3.74
C ALA A 139 22.11 12.35 -3.90
N ALA A 140 22.88 12.00 -2.88
CA ALA A 140 24.34 12.14 -2.93
C ALA A 140 24.83 11.48 -4.23
N PRO A 141 25.77 12.11 -4.96
CA PRO A 141 26.19 11.60 -6.25
C PRO A 141 26.65 10.14 -6.09
N VAL A 142 26.19 9.30 -7.01
CA VAL A 142 26.24 7.83 -6.95
C VAL A 142 27.68 7.30 -7.09
N ASP A 143 28.66 8.20 -7.22
CA ASP A 143 30.09 7.93 -7.33
C ASP A 143 30.77 7.61 -5.98
N LYS A 144 30.03 7.56 -4.86
CA LYS A 144 30.55 7.17 -3.53
C LYS A 144 29.79 6.06 -2.82
N LEU A 145 29.43 4.97 -3.52
CA LEU A 145 29.04 3.73 -2.84
C LEU A 145 29.89 2.54 -3.32
N VAL A 146 30.93 2.27 -2.53
CA VAL A 146 31.83 1.12 -2.63
C VAL A 146 31.15 -0.09 -2.03
N TRP A 147 30.23 -0.72 -2.75
CA TRP A 147 29.93 -2.16 -2.66
C TRP A 147 28.83 -2.51 -3.66
N SER A 148 29.25 -3.05 -4.80
CA SER A 148 28.40 -3.85 -5.67
C SER A 148 27.96 -5.11 -4.90
N VAL A 149 26.85 -5.06 -4.16
CA VAL A 149 26.18 -6.30 -3.76
C VAL A 149 25.36 -6.79 -4.93
N ARG A 150 25.78 -7.96 -5.40
CA ARG A 150 24.92 -8.83 -6.17
C ARG A 150 23.83 -9.29 -5.20
N ASN A 151 22.60 -8.82 -5.40
CA ASN A 151 21.45 -9.56 -4.89
C ASN A 151 21.41 -10.86 -5.68
N GLU A 152 21.84 -11.96 -5.06
CA GLU A 152 21.35 -13.25 -5.52
C GLU A 152 19.85 -13.31 -5.21
N PRO A 153 19.00 -13.76 -6.15
CA PRO A 153 17.59 -13.91 -5.85
C PRO A 153 17.45 -14.90 -4.70
N ALA A 154 16.88 -14.44 -3.58
CA ALA A 154 16.51 -15.33 -2.50
C ALA A 154 15.62 -16.43 -3.07
N SER A 155 15.91 -17.70 -2.74
CA SER A 155 15.02 -18.80 -3.14
C SER A 155 13.64 -18.54 -2.53
N LEU A 156 12.67 -18.22 -3.38
CA LEU A 156 11.26 -18.15 -3.00
C LEU A 156 10.82 -19.56 -2.61
N ASP A 157 10.88 -19.87 -1.32
CA ASP A 157 10.10 -20.96 -0.78
C ASP A 157 8.63 -20.58 -0.95
N ARG A 158 8.00 -21.15 -1.98
CA ARG A 158 6.61 -20.83 -2.36
C ARG A 158 5.59 -21.19 -1.28
N LEU A 159 5.99 -21.93 -0.24
CA LEU A 159 5.10 -22.46 0.79
C LEU A 159 5.46 -22.01 2.21
N ALA A 160 6.65 -21.46 2.45
CA ALA A 160 7.07 -21.01 3.77
C ALA A 160 7.00 -19.48 3.91
N HIS A 161 5.83 -18.98 4.32
CA HIS A 161 5.69 -17.63 4.86
C HIS A 161 6.22 -17.60 6.30
N THR A 162 7.53 -17.47 6.49
CA THR A 162 8.05 -17.02 7.80
C THR A 162 8.38 -15.54 7.68
N GLU A 163 7.54 -14.68 8.25
CA GLU A 163 7.86 -13.27 8.45
C GLU A 163 9.11 -13.18 9.34
N LEU A 164 10.26 -12.83 8.75
CA LEU A 164 11.43 -12.43 9.51
C LEU A 164 11.16 -11.04 10.11
N ILE A 165 10.59 -11.00 11.30
CA ILE A 165 10.61 -9.80 12.13
C ILE A 165 12.08 -9.59 12.55
N ALA A 166 12.74 -8.62 11.91
CA ALA A 166 14.03 -8.14 12.38
C ALA A 166 13.80 -7.37 13.69
N GLU A 167 13.94 -8.05 14.82
CA GLU A 167 14.15 -7.38 16.10
C GLU A 167 15.48 -6.62 16.05
N THR A 168 15.39 -5.29 16.09
CA THR A 168 16.54 -4.44 16.37
C THR A 168 16.96 -4.71 17.82
N ALA A 169 18.09 -5.40 17.99
CA ALA A 169 18.74 -5.52 19.29
C ALA A 169 19.25 -4.12 19.70
N ASP A 170 18.63 -3.55 20.72
CA ASP A 170 19.17 -2.41 21.46
C ASP A 170 20.53 -2.80 22.04
N LEU A 171 21.57 -2.07 21.63
CA LEU A 171 22.89 -2.12 22.25
C LEU A 171 22.89 -1.15 23.45
N GLU A 172 22.41 -1.62 24.59
CA GLU A 172 22.77 -1.04 25.90
C GLU A 172 23.30 -2.15 26.80
N ASP A 173 24.62 -2.21 26.97
CA ASP A 173 25.21 -2.12 28.30
C ASP A 173 26.73 -1.97 28.23
N GLY A 174 27.21 -0.79 28.63
CA GLY A 174 28.61 -0.40 28.64
C GLY A 174 29.06 0.07 30.02
N ALA A 175 29.19 -0.90 30.95
CA ALA A 175 30.05 -0.91 32.15
C ALA A 175 29.66 0.05 33.33
N PRO A 176 29.99 -0.30 34.60
CA PRO A 176 31.33 -0.70 35.02
C PRO A 176 31.43 -1.99 35.84
N LEU A 177 32.54 -2.72 35.65
CA LEU A 177 33.05 -3.68 36.63
C LEU A 177 33.74 -2.92 37.77
N ALA A 178 33.40 -3.31 38.99
CA ALA A 178 33.96 -2.83 40.24
C ALA A 178 35.45 -3.22 40.44
N VAL A 179 36.23 -2.33 41.06
CA VAL A 179 36.92 -2.55 42.34
C VAL A 179 36.94 -1.22 43.10
#